data_AF-A0A7C3MPW0-F1
#
_entry.id   AF-A0A7C3MPW0-F1
#
_cell.length_a   1.000
_cell.length_b   1.000
_cell.length_c   1.000
_cell.angle_alpha   90.00
_cell.angle_beta   90.00
_cell.angle_gamma   90.00
#
_symmetry.space_group_name_H-M   'P 1'
#
loop_
_entity.id
_entity.type
_entity.pdbx_description
1 polymer ?
#
loop_
_entity_poly.entity_id
_entity_poly.type
_entity_poly.pdbx_seq_one_letter_code
_entity_poly.pdbx_strand_id
1 'polypeptide(L)'
;MTTPNAKNQPAGAIPVYSGAASSAVVTASGQVKSSAGVLSTVAIGVPGTSGIISLYDGTSTSGTLLWTISQTAVAQQDIGIAFKTGLYVSFSAAGATANITYF
;
A
#
# COMPACT_ATOMS: atom_id res chain seq x y z
N MET A 1 -8.64 -24.11 17.67
CA MET A 1 -7.99 -23.64 16.42
C MET A 1 -8.67 -22.33 16.05
N THR A 2 -8.10 -21.20 16.49
CA THR A 2 -8.73 -19.87 16.33
C THR A 2 -8.38 -19.33 14.95
N THR A 3 -9.38 -19.19 14.09
CA THR A 3 -9.34 -18.47 12.81
C THR A 3 -8.74 -17.07 13.00
N PRO A 4 -7.76 -16.64 12.18
CA PRO A 4 -7.29 -15.26 12.19
C PRO A 4 -8.44 -14.31 11.84
N ASN A 5 -8.51 -13.22 12.60
CA ASN A 5 -9.54 -12.21 12.60
C ASN A 5 -9.58 -11.44 11.26
N ALA A 6 -10.29 -11.97 10.27
CA ALA A 6 -10.66 -11.25 9.04
C ALA A 6 -11.77 -10.23 9.38
N LYS A 7 -11.39 -9.07 9.92
CA LYS A 7 -12.31 -7.95 10.11
C LYS A 7 -11.83 -6.73 9.33
N ASN A 8 -12.70 -6.32 8.40
CA ASN A 8 -12.82 -5.00 7.77
C ASN A 8 -12.17 -4.79 6.38
N GLN A 9 -12.50 -5.63 5.42
CA GLN A 9 -12.64 -5.14 4.04
C GLN A 9 -14.05 -5.46 3.55
N PRO A 10 -14.88 -4.46 3.19
CA PRO A 10 -16.16 -4.75 2.55
C PRO A 10 -15.87 -5.46 1.23
N ALA A 11 -16.56 -6.58 0.99
CA ALA A 11 -16.54 -7.31 -0.28
C ALA A 11 -17.28 -6.52 -1.38
N GLY A 12 -16.89 -5.26 -1.57
CA GLY A 12 -17.33 -4.39 -2.66
C GLY A 12 -16.35 -4.52 -3.81
N ALA A 13 -16.87 -4.63 -5.02
CA ALA A 13 -16.11 -4.74 -6.26
C ALA A 13 -14.88 -3.81 -6.26
N ILE A 14 -13.69 -4.36 -6.52
CA ILE A 14 -12.51 -3.56 -6.83
C ILE A 14 -12.91 -2.66 -8.00
N PRO A 15 -12.93 -1.32 -7.87
CA PRO A 15 -13.33 -0.46 -8.98
C PRO A 15 -12.39 -0.72 -10.15
N VAL A 16 -12.95 -1.04 -11.33
CA VAL A 16 -12.15 -1.18 -12.54
C VAL A 16 -11.73 0.24 -12.96
N TYR A 17 -10.51 0.63 -12.59
CA TYR A 17 -9.96 1.92 -12.99
C TYR A 17 -9.56 1.86 -14.47
N SER A 18 -10.17 2.70 -15.30
CA SER A 18 -9.85 2.80 -16.71
C SER A 18 -8.54 3.58 -16.89
N GLY A 19 -7.42 2.86 -17.03
CA GLY A 19 -6.08 3.38 -17.28
C GLY A 19 -5.07 2.23 -17.41
N ALA A 20 -3.89 2.47 -17.99
CA ALA A 20 -2.83 1.46 -17.99
C ALA A 20 -2.30 1.29 -16.56
N ALA A 21 -2.51 0.12 -15.97
CA ALA A 21 -1.97 -0.20 -14.66
C ALA A 21 -0.43 -0.11 -14.69
N SER A 22 0.13 0.53 -13.68
CA SER A 22 1.57 0.60 -13.43
C SER A 22 1.90 -0.11 -12.13
N SER A 23 3.07 -0.74 -12.06
CA SER A 23 3.55 -1.41 -10.85
C SER A 23 4.93 -0.92 -10.45
N ALA A 24 5.16 -0.80 -9.14
CA ALA A 24 6.44 -0.41 -8.58
C ALA A 24 6.82 -1.33 -7.41
N VAL A 25 8.06 -1.82 -7.43
CA VAL A 25 8.67 -2.52 -6.29
C VAL A 25 9.42 -1.51 -5.45
N VAL A 26 9.00 -1.37 -4.20
CA VAL A 26 9.53 -0.42 -3.23
C VAL A 26 10.26 -1.20 -2.15
N THR A 27 11.56 -0.97 -1.99
CA THR A 27 12.43 -1.69 -1.03
C THR A 27 12.94 -0.81 0.12
N ALA A 28 12.60 0.49 0.09
CA ALA A 28 12.87 1.48 1.13
C ALA A 28 11.82 2.60 1.04
N SER A 29 11.60 3.32 2.14
CA SER A 29 10.61 4.40 2.18
C SER A 29 10.90 5.42 1.08
N GLY A 30 9.88 5.75 0.28
CA GLY A 30 10.12 6.49 -0.95
C GLY A 30 8.85 6.88 -1.69
N GLN A 31 9.02 7.85 -2.58
CA GLN A 31 8.00 8.27 -3.51
C GLN A 31 7.83 7.23 -4.61
N VAL A 32 6.58 6.83 -4.85
CA VAL A 32 6.19 5.91 -5.92
C VAL A 32 5.66 6.67 -7.13
N LYS A 33 4.92 7.76 -6.90
CA LYS A 33 4.33 8.59 -7.96
C LYS A 33 4.26 10.06 -7.55
N SER A 34 4.39 10.97 -8.52
CA SER A 34 4.40 12.43 -8.32
C SER A 34 3.13 13.14 -8.80
N SER A 35 2.13 12.41 -9.25
CA SER A 35 0.87 12.94 -9.79
C SER A 35 -0.33 12.26 -9.13
N ALA A 36 -1.53 12.77 -9.36
CA ALA A 36 -2.77 12.09 -8.99
C ALA A 36 -2.87 10.68 -9.62
N GLY A 37 -3.67 9.83 -9.00
CA GLY A 37 -3.94 8.47 -9.46
C GLY A 37 -4.77 7.68 -8.46
N VAL A 38 -4.84 6.36 -8.67
CA VAL A 38 -5.54 5.46 -7.76
C VAL A 38 -4.69 4.26 -7.40
N LEU A 39 -4.56 4.01 -6.10
CA LEU A 39 -3.91 2.84 -5.56
C LEU A 39 -4.88 1.66 -5.58
N SER A 40 -4.53 0.61 -6.29
CA SER A 40 -5.37 -0.58 -6.44
C SER A 40 -4.98 -1.68 -5.45
N THR A 41 -3.73 -2.14 -5.52
CA THR A 41 -3.25 -3.27 -4.71
C THR A 41 -1.89 -2.99 -4.11
N VAL A 42 -1.64 -3.56 -2.93
CA VAL A 42 -0.32 -3.55 -2.27
C VAL A 42 0.01 -4.96 -1.79
N ALA A 43 1.07 -5.54 -2.34
CA ALA A 43 1.64 -6.78 -1.84
C ALA A 43 2.88 -6.47 -1.01
N ILE A 44 2.87 -6.90 0.25
CA ILE A 44 3.85 -6.57 1.27
C ILE A 44 4.74 -7.77 1.49
N GLY A 45 6.06 -7.56 1.50
CA GLY A 45 7.03 -8.53 1.99
C GLY A 45 7.72 -8.00 3.25
N VAL A 46 7.62 -8.71 4.37
CA VAL A 46 8.37 -8.40 5.59
C VAL A 46 9.21 -9.63 5.98
N PRO A 47 10.51 -9.47 6.35
CA PRO A 47 11.43 -10.59 6.59
C PRO A 47 11.21 -11.30 7.95
N GLY A 48 9.95 -11.56 8.33
CA GLY A 48 9.59 -12.27 9.56
C GLY A 48 9.57 -11.41 10.83
N THR A 49 9.82 -10.11 10.73
CA THR A 49 9.61 -9.14 11.81
C THR A 49 8.32 -8.35 11.52
N SER A 50 7.54 -7.99 12.56
CA SER A 50 6.37 -7.15 12.36
C SER A 50 6.78 -5.80 11.75
N GLY A 51 6.27 -5.50 10.56
CA GLY A 51 6.52 -4.25 9.86
C GLY A 51 5.23 -3.46 9.70
N ILE A 52 5.32 -2.15 9.89
CA ILE A 52 4.25 -1.20 9.57
C ILE A 52 4.60 -0.55 8.23
N ILE A 53 3.61 -0.52 7.34
CA ILE A 53 3.67 0.19 6.08
C ILE A 53 2.58 1.25 6.08
N SER A 54 3.00 2.49 5.84
CA SER A 54 2.11 3.64 5.77
C SER A 54 2.14 4.25 4.38
N LEU A 55 0.97 4.55 3.85
CA LEU A 55 0.76 5.10 2.51
C LEU A 55 0.24 6.52 2.65
N TYR A 56 0.81 7.46 1.90
CA TYR A 56 0.48 8.87 1.99
C TYR A 56 0.12 9.45 0.61
N ASP A 57 -0.87 10.34 0.59
CA ASP A 57 -1.14 11.25 -0.52
C ASP A 57 -0.14 12.40 -0.45
N GLY A 58 0.87 12.34 -1.30
CA GLY A 58 1.99 13.27 -1.32
C GLY A 58 3.28 12.62 -1.81
N THR A 59 4.37 13.36 -1.70
CA THR A 59 5.71 12.95 -2.12
C THR A 59 6.63 12.64 -0.93
N SER A 60 6.11 12.71 0.29
CA SER A 60 6.81 12.45 1.55
C SER A 60 5.84 12.02 2.65
N THR A 61 6.36 11.67 3.83
CA THR A 61 5.56 11.36 5.04
C THR A 61 4.78 12.55 5.60
N SER A 62 5.03 13.77 5.12
CA SER A 62 4.24 14.96 5.48
C SER A 62 2.91 15.04 4.73
N GLY A 63 2.65 14.14 3.77
CA GLY A 63 1.39 14.05 3.05
C GLY A 63 0.23 13.55 3.92
N THR A 64 -0.97 13.49 3.35
CA THR A 64 -2.15 12.94 4.06
C THR A 64 -2.03 11.43 4.16
N LEU A 65 -2.10 10.87 5.37
CA LEU A 65 -2.12 9.41 5.55
C LEU A 65 -3.37 8.82 4.88
N LEU A 66 -3.17 7.95 3.91
CA LEU A 66 -4.22 7.23 3.19
C LEU A 66 -4.56 5.91 3.86
N TRP A 67 -3.52 5.18 4.29
CA TRP A 67 -3.68 3.82 4.78
C TRP A 67 -2.45 3.37 5.58
N THR A 68 -2.67 2.52 6.59
CA THR A 68 -1.61 1.90 7.38
C THR A 68 -1.87 0.42 7.53
N ILE A 69 -0.83 -0.39 7.30
CA ILE A 69 -0.89 -1.84 7.40
C ILE A 69 0.19 -2.31 8.37
N SER A 70 -0.18 -3.12 9.35
CA SER A 70 0.78 -3.84 10.19
C SER A 70 0.75 -5.31 9.80
N GLN A 71 1.88 -5.88 9.39
CA GLN A 71 1.98 -7.28 8.99
C GLN A 71 3.22 -7.95 9.55
N THR A 72 3.10 -9.24 9.84
CA THR A 72 4.19 -10.11 10.30
C THR A 72 4.67 -11.09 9.23
N ALA A 73 3.94 -11.19 8.11
CA ALA A 73 4.23 -12.06 6.99
C ALA A 73 3.84 -11.41 5.66
N VAL A 74 4.18 -12.08 4.55
CA VAL A 74 3.81 -11.65 3.20
C VAL A 74 2.29 -11.61 3.08
N ALA A 75 1.75 -10.50 2.56
CA ALA A 75 0.32 -10.35 2.36
C ALA A 75 0.01 -9.40 1.22
N GLN A 76 -1.06 -9.67 0.48
CA GLN A 76 -1.63 -8.74 -0.50
C GLN A 76 -2.89 -8.11 0.07
N GLN A 77 -3.05 -6.82 -0.16
CA GLN A 77 -4.23 -6.04 0.22
C GLN A 77 -4.74 -5.28 -1.01
N ASP A 78 -6.05 -5.38 -1.25
CA ASP A 78 -6.73 -4.59 -2.26
C ASP A 78 -7.29 -3.33 -1.57
N ILE A 79 -6.89 -2.14 -2.00
CA ILE A 79 -7.12 -0.90 -1.25
C ILE A 79 -8.11 0.03 -1.96
N GLY A 80 -7.97 0.23 -3.27
CA GLY A 80 -8.89 1.06 -4.07
C GLY A 80 -8.99 2.53 -3.63
N ILE A 81 -7.88 3.15 -3.22
CA ILE A 81 -7.86 4.52 -2.67
C ILE A 81 -7.23 5.50 -3.67
N ALA A 82 -7.94 6.60 -3.94
CA ALA A 82 -7.44 7.69 -4.75
C ALA A 82 -6.43 8.58 -4.00
N PHE A 83 -5.43 9.08 -4.71
CA PHE A 83 -4.47 10.10 -4.24
C PHE A 83 -4.42 11.25 -5.24
N LYS A 84 -4.24 12.48 -4.76
CA LYS A 84 -4.36 13.71 -5.57
C LYS A 84 -3.00 14.34 -5.90
N THR A 85 -2.04 14.22 -5.00
CA THR A 85 -0.76 14.93 -5.07
C THR A 85 0.36 14.00 -5.50
N GLY A 86 0.31 12.75 -5.03
CA GLY A 86 1.33 11.73 -5.31
C GLY A 86 1.12 10.53 -4.40
N LEU A 87 1.95 9.51 -4.56
CA LEU A 87 1.95 8.35 -3.69
C LEU A 87 3.32 8.20 -3.05
N TYR A 88 3.36 8.20 -1.72
CA TYR A 88 4.56 7.92 -0.92
C TYR A 88 4.33 6.72 -0.02
N VAL A 89 5.32 5.82 0.05
CA VAL A 89 5.31 4.62 0.89
C VAL A 89 6.36 4.77 1.97
N SER A 90 5.99 4.52 3.22
CA SER A 90 6.91 4.49 4.37
C SER A 90 6.90 3.13 5.03
N PHE A 91 8.08 2.62 5.37
CA PHE A 91 8.27 1.38 6.13
C PHE A 91 8.81 1.69 7.53
N SER A 92 8.30 0.99 8.54
CA SER A 92 8.86 1.06 9.91
C SER A 92 9.98 0.05 10.15
N ALA A 93 10.09 -0.98 9.31
CA ALA A 93 11.06 -2.07 9.46
C ALA A 93 12.05 -2.06 8.30
N ALA A 94 13.34 -2.23 8.61
CA ALA A 94 14.37 -2.39 7.60
C ALA A 94 14.19 -3.70 6.82
N GLY A 95 14.40 -3.65 5.51
CA GLY A 95 14.25 -4.82 4.63
C GLY A 95 12.81 -5.19 4.27
N ALA A 96 11.82 -4.40 4.70
CA ALA A 96 10.46 -4.53 4.20
C ALA A 96 10.37 -4.08 2.74
N THR A 97 9.52 -4.76 1.97
CA THR A 97 9.26 -4.48 0.56
C THR A 97 7.77 -4.33 0.31
N ALA A 98 7.40 -3.54 -0.69
CA ALA A 98 6.03 -3.42 -1.18
C ALA A 98 6.01 -3.45 -2.70
N ASN A 99 5.16 -4.28 -3.29
CA ASN A 99 4.78 -4.21 -4.69
C ASN A 99 3.44 -3.48 -4.77
N ILE A 100 3.46 -2.29 -5.38
CA ILE A 100 2.35 -1.36 -5.46
C ILE A 100 1.80 -1.38 -6.88
N THR A 101 0.50 -1.56 -7.06
CA THR A 101 -0.18 -1.40 -8.36
C THR A 101 -1.10 -0.18 -8.32
N TYR A 102 -0.96 0.72 -9.29
CA TYR A 102 -1.71 1.96 -9.38
C TYR A 102 -2.11 2.32 -10.82
N PHE A 103 -3.08 3.21 -10.94
CA PHE A 103 -3.61 3.77 -12.20
C PHE A 103 -3.38 5.28 -12.25
#